data_AF-A0A5A7ZXK1-F1
#
_entry.id   AF-A0A5A7ZXK1-F1
#
_cell.length_a   1.000
_cell.length_b   1.000
_cell.length_c   1.000
_cell.angle_alpha   90.00
_cell.angle_beta   90.00
_cell.angle_gamma   90.00
#
_symmetry.space_group_name_H-M   'P 1'
#
loop_
_entity.id
_entity.type
_entity.pdbx_description
1 polymer ?
#
loop_
_entity_poly.entity_id
_entity_poly.type
_entity_poly.pdbx_seq_one_letter_code
_entity_poly.pdbx_strand_id
1 'polypeptide(L)' 'MAVETVVVPERGRWAVDIIVVFADGIVRKRIDTHPTQARAELSARMIKRAAERDIRGPLNG' A
#
# COMPACT_ATOMS: atom_id res chain seq x y z
N MET A 1 -8.65 -11.56 -4.77
CA MET A 1 -8.35 -10.40 -3.89
C MET A 1 -7.50 -9.40 -4.65
N ALA A 2 -7.66 -8.11 -4.38
CA ALA A 2 -6.89 -7.03 -5.00
C ALA A 2 -6.22 -6.18 -3.93
N VAL A 3 -5.11 -5.53 -4.27
CA VAL A 3 -4.40 -4.62 -3.37
C VAL A 3 -4.14 -3.29 -4.06
N GLU A 4 -4.39 -2.22 -3.33
CA GLU A 4 -4.11 -0.85 -3.74
C GLU A 4 -3.33 -0.12 -2.66
N THR A 5 -2.58 0.90 -3.06
CA THR A 5 -1.93 1.82 -2.13
C THR A 5 -2.35 3.25 -2.44
N VAL A 6 -2.62 4.03 -1.39
CA VAL A 6 -3.01 5.43 -1.52
C VAL A 6 -2.13 6.31 -0.66
N VAL A 7 -1.74 7.45 -1.24
CA VAL A 7 -0.98 8.49 -0.56
C VAL A 7 -1.95 9.61 -0.19
N VAL A 8 -2.04 9.93 1.09
CA VAL A 8 -2.95 10.97 1.58
C VAL A 8 -2.22 11.99 2.46
N PRO A 9 -2.57 13.28 2.39
CA PRO A 9 -2.00 14.27 3.30
C PRO A 9 -2.45 13.99 4.74
N GLU A 10 -1.52 14.10 5.68
CA GLU A 10 -1.76 13.91 7.12
C GLU A 10 -0.90 14.88 7.94
N ARG A 11 -1.51 15.93 8.51
CA ARG A 11 -0.87 16.88 9.46
C ARG A 11 0.52 17.37 9.00
N GLY A 12 0.64 17.83 7.75
CA GLY A 12 1.91 18.32 7.18
C GLY A 12 2.87 17.22 6.75
N ARG A 13 2.47 15.95 6.82
CA ARG A 13 3.16 14.78 6.28
C ARG A 13 2.28 14.08 5.23
N TRP A 14 2.80 12.99 4.69
CA TRP A 14 2.15 12.18 3.67
C TRP A 14 2.05 10.74 4.14
N ALA A 15 0.84 10.29 4.44
CA ALA A 15 0.58 8.92 4.89
C ALA A 15 0.41 7.98 3.70
N VAL A 16 0.91 6.76 3.85
CA VAL A 16 0.66 5.66 2.92
C VAL A 16 -0.30 4.68 3.59
N ASP A 17 -1.46 4.48 2.96
CA ASP A 17 -2.38 3.40 3.35
C ASP A 17 -2.36 2.30 2.30
N ILE A 18 -2.45 1.06 2.78
CA ILE A 18 -2.75 -0.11 1.95
C ILE A 18 -4.25 -0.41 2.05
N ILE A 19 -4.86 -0.74 0.92
CA ILE A 19 -6.25 -1.18 0.80
C ILE A 19 -6.22 -2.58 0.22
N VAL A 20 -6.76 -3.55 0.95
CA VAL A 20 -6.91 -4.93 0.49
C VAL A 20 -8.39 -5.24 0.32
N VAL A 21 -8.77 -5.68 -0.87
CA VAL A 21 -10.14 -6.06 -1.22
C VAL A 21 -10.22 -7.58 -1.27
N PHE A 22 -11.00 -8.14 -0.36
CA PHE A 22 -11.37 -9.55 -0.29
C PHE A 22 -12.77 -9.76 -0.87
N ALA A 23 -13.22 -11.01 -0.97
CA ALA A 23 -14.56 -11.33 -1.48
C ALA A 23 -15.67 -10.91 -0.49
N ASP A 24 -15.32 -10.81 0.80
CA ASP A 24 -16.20 -10.57 1.94
C ASP A 24 -16.03 -9.18 2.56
N GLY A 25 -15.07 -8.38 2.08
CA GLY A 25 -14.86 -7.05 2.64
C GLY A 25 -13.62 -6.33 2.14
N ILE A 26 -13.42 -5.13 2.69
CA ILE A 26 -12.30 -4.24 2.37
C ILE A 26 -11.60 -3.87 3.68
N VAL A 27 -10.27 -4.03 3.70
CA VAL A 27 -9.43 -3.61 4.82
C VAL A 27 -8.57 -2.44 4.36
N ARG A 28 -8.61 -1.33 5.11
CA ARG A 28 -7.69 -0.20 4.94
C ARG A 28 -6.80 -0.08 6.17
N LYS A 29 -5.49 -0.01 5.96
CA LYS A 29 -4.51 0.10 7.05
C LYS A 29 -3.42 1.12 6.71
N ARG A 30 -3.07 1.95 7.69
CA ARG A 30 -1.89 2.83 7.61
C ARG A 30 -0.62 2.01 7.72
N ILE A 31 0.30 2.20 6.78
CA ILE A 31 1.62 1.57 6.81
C ILE A 31 2.64 2.49 7.45
N ASP A 32 2.80 3.70 6.91
CA ASP A 32 3.77 4.68 7.39
C ASP A 32 3.41 6.11 6.94
N THR A 33 4.21 7.08 7.36
CA THR A 33 4.09 8.50 7.02
C THR A 33 5.45 9.08 6.64
N HIS A 34 5.50 9.89 5.58
CA HIS A 34 6.72 10.45 5.04
C HIS A 34 6.71 11.98 5.02
N PRO A 35 7.88 12.65 5.09
CA PRO A 35 7.95 14.12 5.07
C PRO A 35 7.51 14.76 3.76
N THR A 36 7.59 14.05 2.63
CA THR A 36 7.26 14.57 1.30
C THR A 36 6.40 13.59 0.52
N GLN A 37 5.55 14.12 -0.37
CA GLN A 37 4.68 13.33 -1.24
C GLN A 37 5.49 12.36 -2.10
N ALA A 38 6.58 12.82 -2.72
CA ALA A 38 7.42 11.99 -3.57
C ALA A 38 8.01 10.76 -2.84
N ARG A 39 8.37 10.90 -1.55
CA ARG A 39 8.82 9.77 -0.74
C ARG A 39 7.68 8.80 -0.43
N ALA A 40 6.50 9.33 -0.09
CA ALA A 40 5.31 8.50 0.14
C ALA A 40 4.89 7.74 -1.11
N GLU A 41 4.92 8.36 -2.29
CA GLU A 41 4.60 7.72 -3.57
C GLU A 41 5.60 6.64 -3.94
N LEU A 42 6.90 6.88 -3.73
CA LEU A 42 7.93 5.87 -3.96
C LEU A 42 7.70 4.64 -3.05
N SER A 43 7.48 4.88 -1.76
CA SER A 43 7.16 3.84 -0.77
C SER A 43 5.89 3.07 -1.16
N ALA A 44 4.81 3.78 -1.51
CA ALA A 44 3.54 3.20 -1.93
C ALA A 44 3.68 2.28 -3.15
N ARG A 45 4.50 2.66 -4.14
CA ARG A 45 4.79 1.80 -5.31
C ARG A 45 5.55 0.53 -4.94
N MET A 46 6.52 0.62 -4.03
CA MET A 46 7.28 -0.54 -3.56
C MET A 46 6.39 -1.51 -2.78
N ILE A 47 5.58 -0.98 -1.86
CA ILE A 47 4.62 -1.75 -1.07
C ILE A 47 3.61 -2.45 -1.98
N LYS A 48 3.03 -1.73 -2.96
CA LYS A 48 2.07 -2.31 -3.91
C LYS A 48 2.68 -3.49 -4.65
N ARG A 49 3.87 -3.34 -5.23
CA ARG A 49 4.56 -4.43 -5.95
C ARG A 49 4.85 -5.64 -5.07
N ALA A 50 5.28 -5.41 -3.83
CA ALA A 50 5.54 -6.50 -2.89
C ALA A 50 4.25 -7.26 -2.57
N ALA A 51 3.17 -6.55 -2.23
CA ALA A 51 1.89 -7.16 -1.91
C ALA A 51 1.26 -7.88 -3.12
N GLU A 52 1.33 -7.31 -4.33
CA GLU A 52 0.85 -7.95 -5.55
C GLU A 52 1.58 -9.25 -5.86
N ARG A 53 2.91 -9.29 -5.62
CA ARG A 53 3.70 -10.51 -5.77
C ARG A 53 3.24 -11.57 -4.76
N ASP A 54 3.09 -11.18 -3.50
CA ASP A 54 2.73 -12.12 -2.44
C ASP A 54 1.31 -12.69 -2.65
N ILE A 55 0.38 -11.89 -3.22
CA ILE A 55 -0.97 -12.35 -3.61
C ILE A 55 -0.94 -13.44 -4.69
N ARG A 56 0.01 -13.37 -5.63
CA ARG A 56 0.15 -14.37 -6.71
C ARG A 56 0.81 -15.67 -6.23
N GLY A 57 1.35 -15.70 -5.02
CA GLY A 57 2.15 -16.80 -4.48
C GLY A 57 3.61 -16.75 -4.93
N PRO A 58 4.51 -17.55 -4.32
CA PRO A 58 5.91 -17.65 -4.74
C PRO A 58 5.98 -18.05 -6.22
N LEU A 59 6.81 -17.35 -7.00
CA LEU A 59 7.08 -17.74 -8.39
C LEU A 59 7.85 -19.07 -8.48
N ASN A 60 8.50 -19.48 -7.39
CA ASN A 60 9.14 -20.78 -7.24
C ASN A 60 8.74 -21.32 -5.86
N GLY A 61 8.02 -22.45 -5.83
CA GLY A 61 7.67 -23.18 -4.61
C GLY A 61 8.87 -23.88 -4.00
#